data_AF-A0A4P9YBZ4-F1
#
_entry.id   AF-A0A4P9YBZ4-F1
#
_cell.length_a   1.000
_cell.length_b   1.000
_cell.length_c   1.000
_cell.angle_alpha   90.00
_cell.angle_beta   90.00
_cell.angle_gamma   90.00
#
_symmetry.space_group_name_H-M   'P 1'
#
loop_
_entity.id
_entity.type
_entity.pdbx_description
1 polymer ?
#
loop_
_entity_poly.entity_id
_entity_poly.type
_entity_poly.pdbx_seq_one_letter_code
_entity_poly.pdbx_strand_id
1 'polypeptide(L)' 'FVDGPVGFGKTFLYTAIMAYLRSKGKIVQAVASSSIAVYLLQGGHTAHYQFKISLIL' A
#
# COMPACT_ATOMS: atom_id res chain seq x y z
N PHE A 1 -4.49 9.77 7.64
CA PHE A 1 -3.87 9.79 6.30
C PHE A 1 -2.52 10.47 6.41
N VAL A 2 -1.47 9.93 5.79
CA VAL A 2 -0.18 10.64 5.69
C VAL A 2 -0.12 11.29 4.31
N ASP A 3 -0.07 12.62 4.30
CA ASP A 3 0.02 13.43 3.08
C ASP A 3 1.28 14.32 3.12
N GLY A 4 1.73 14.77 1.96
CA GLY A 4 2.81 15.76 1.82
C GLY A 4 3.36 15.81 0.41
N PRO A 5 4.41 16.59 0.15
CA PRO A 5 4.99 16.71 -1.18
C PRO A 5 5.60 15.39 -1.69
N VAL A 6 5.74 15.25 -3.00
CA VAL A 6 6.42 14.10 -3.60
C VAL A 6 7.87 14.02 -3.09
N GLY A 7 8.41 12.82 -2.92
CA GLY A 7 9.80 12.63 -2.48
C GLY A 7 10.04 12.64 -0.96
N PHE A 8 9.06 13.01 -0.13
CA PHE A 8 9.21 13.03 1.35
C PHE A 8 9.05 11.66 2.02
N GLY A 9 9.52 10.58 1.37
CA GLY A 9 9.62 9.27 2.01
C GLY A 9 8.30 8.64 2.47
N LYS A 10 7.13 9.11 2.03
CA LYS A 10 5.83 8.54 2.42
C LYS A 10 5.77 7.03 2.17
N THR A 11 6.25 6.58 1.02
CA THR A 11 6.36 5.16 0.68
C THR A 11 7.21 4.40 1.70
N PHE A 12 8.38 4.95 2.07
CA PHE A 12 9.24 4.37 3.10
C PHE A 12 8.54 4.28 4.45
N LEU A 13 7.84 5.35 4.87
CA LEU A 13 7.08 5.36 6.11
C LEU A 13 5.99 4.28 6.13
N TYR A 14 5.19 4.16 5.06
CA TYR A 14 4.18 3.11 4.95
C TYR A 14 4.83 1.72 5.04
N THR A 15 5.94 1.49 4.34
CA THR A 15 6.67 0.21 4.40
C THR A 15 7.19 -0.11 5.80
N ALA A 16 7.75 0.88 6.51
CA ALA A 16 8.24 0.71 7.87
C ALA A 16 7.10 0.37 8.85
N ILE A 17 5.96 1.06 8.76
CA ILE A 17 4.78 0.78 9.59
C ILE A 17 4.24 -0.62 9.32
N MET A 18 4.14 -1.02 8.04
CA MET A 18 3.66 -2.36 7.67
C MET A 18 4.59 -3.45 8.22
N ALA A 19 5.91 -3.28 8.10
CA ALA A 19 6.89 -4.21 8.64
C ALA A 19 6.81 -4.33 10.16
N TYR A 20 6.65 -3.20 10.86
CA TYR A 20 6.46 -3.17 12.31
C TYR A 20 5.19 -3.92 12.74
N LEU A 21 4.07 -3.69 12.05
CA LEU A 21 2.81 -4.36 12.38
C LEU A 21 2.87 -5.87 12.10
N ARG A 22 3.49 -6.27 10.98
CA ARG A 22 3.72 -7.68 10.64
C ARG A 22 4.62 -8.38 11.65
N SER A 23 5.67 -7.71 12.15
CA SER A 23 6.54 -8.29 13.19
C SER A 23 5.83 -8.48 14.53
N LYS A 24 4.72 -7.76 14.77
CA LYS A 24 3.82 -7.96 15.92
C LYS A 24 2.73 -9.00 15.66
N GLY A 25 2.83 -9.77 14.58
CA GLY A 25 1.84 -10.80 14.20
C GLY A 25 0.50 -10.22 13.73
N LYS A 26 0.44 -8.93 13.37
CA LYS A 26 -0.78 -8.32 12.84
C LYS A 26 -0.91 -8.60 11.34
N ILE A 27 -2.15 -8.82 10.91
CA ILE A 27 -2.48 -8.95 9.49
C ILE A 27 -2.52 -7.55 8.87
N VAL A 28 -1.73 -7.33 7.83
CA VAL A 28 -1.60 -6.03 7.15
C VAL A 28 -1.72 -6.22 5.65
N GLN A 29 -2.77 -5.64 5.06
CA GLN A 29 -2.98 -5.60 3.62
C GLN A 29 -2.48 -4.26 3.05
N ALA A 30 -1.58 -4.35 2.08
CA ALA A 30 -1.04 -3.19 1.38
C ALA A 30 -1.82 -3.01 0.08
N VAL A 31 -2.57 -1.91 -0.03
CA VAL A 31 -3.46 -1.67 -1.18
C VAL A 31 -3.21 -0.29 -1.77
N ALA A 32 -3.01 -0.25 -3.09
CA ALA A 32 -2.88 1.01 -3.84
C ALA A 32 -3.97 1.12 -4.91
N SER A 33 -4.34 2.33 -5.29
CA SER A 33 -5.31 2.57 -6.37
C SER A 33 -4.75 2.24 -7.76
N SER A 34 -3.45 2.48 -7.98
CA SER A 34 -2.76 2.26 -9.25
C SER A 34 -1.81 1.06 -9.19
N SER A 35 -1.74 0.32 -10.30
CA SER A 35 -0.79 -0.78 -10.48
C SER A 35 0.67 -0.34 -10.37
N ILE A 36 1.00 0.89 -10.82
CA ILE A 36 2.37 1.41 -10.71
C ILE A 36 2.76 1.64 -9.24
N ALA A 37 1.81 2.04 -8.41
CA ALA A 37 2.01 2.27 -6.99
C ALA A 37 2.11 0.96 -6.19
N VAL A 38 1.54 -0.14 -6.69
CA VAL A 38 1.70 -1.47 -6.09
C VAL A 38 3.15 -1.91 -6.09
N TYR A 39 3.93 -1.61 -7.14
CA TYR A 39 5.37 -1.94 -7.18
C TYR A 39 6.17 -1.31 -6.04
N LEU A 40 5.68 -0.19 -5.48
CA LEU A 40 6.32 0.50 -4.36
C LEU A 40 5.94 -0.10 -3.00
N LEU A 41 4.95 -0.99 -2.95
CA LEU A 41 4.45 -1.63 -1.73
C LEU A 41 4.80 -3.12 -1.76
N GLN A 42 5.64 -3.56 -0.82
CA GLN A 42 6.04 -4.96 -0.74
C GLN A 42 4.83 -5.87 -0.40
N GLY A 43 4.50 -6.77 -1.33
CA GLY A 43 3.29 -7.62 -1.25
C GLY A 43 1.99 -6.84 -1.44
N GLY A 44 2.04 -5.72 -2.17
CA GLY A 44 0.87 -4.89 -2.45
C GLY A 44 -0.07 -5.51 -3.49
N HIS A 45 -1.34 -5.13 -3.40
CA HIS A 45 -2.35 -5.41 -4.42
C HIS A 45 -3.03 -4.11 -4.85
N THR A 46 -3.61 -4.10 -6.06
CA THR A 46 -4.47 -2.97 -6.45
C THR A 46 -5.79 -3.06 -5.69
N ALA A 47 -6.42 -1.93 -5.39
CA ALA A 47 -7.75 -1.89 -4.79
C ALA A 47 -8.77 -2.67 -5.61
N HIS A 48 -8.65 -2.56 -6.94
CA HIS A 48 -9.40 -3.33 -7.93
C HIS A 48 -9.34 -4.85 -7.68
N TYR A 49 -8.13 -5.40 -7.55
CA TYR A 49 -7.93 -6.83 -7.32
C TYR A 49 -8.33 -7.25 -5.91
N GLN A 50 -7.88 -6.48 -4.91
CA GLN A 50 -8.04 -6.84 -3.49
C GLN A 50 -9.51 -6.83 -3.06
N PHE A 51 -10.27 -5.84 -3.51
CA PHE A 51 -11.66 -5.66 -3.11
C PHE A 51 -12.67 -6.09 -4.18
N LYS A 52 -12.18 -6.62 -5.32
CA LYS A 52 -12.99 -7.00 -6.48
C LYS A 52 -13.93 -5.88 -6.95
N ILE A 53 -13.48 -4.63 -6.78
CA ILE A 53 -14.21 -3.45 -7.22
C ILE A 53 -14.01 -3.39 -8.74
N SER A 54 -15.06 -3.75 -9.48
CA SER A 54 -15.06 -3.65 -10.93
C SER A 54 -14.98 -2.17 -11.31
N LEU A 55 -13.84 -1.75 -11.87
CA LEU A 55 -13.84 -0.59 -12.75
C LEU A 55 -14.13 -1.10 -14.15
N ILE A 56 -15.26 -0.68 -14.70
CA ILE A 56 -15.40 -0.59 -16.15
C ILE A 56 -14.26 0.34 -16.58
N LEU A 57 -13.33 -0.20 -17.36
CA LEU A 57 -12.16 0.51 -17.87
C LEU A 57 -12.57 1.68 -18.76
#